data_AF-A0A2H0RD32-F1
#
_entry.id   AF-A0A2H0RD32-F1
#
_cell.length_a   1.000
_cell.length_b   1.000
_cell.length_c   1.000
_cell.angle_alpha   90.00
_cell.angle_beta   90.00
_cell.angle_gamma   90.00
#
_symmetry.space_group_name_H-M   'P 1'
#
loop_
_entity.id
_entity.type
_entity.pdbx_description
1 polymer ?
#
loop_
_entity_poly.entity_id
_entity_poly.type
_entity_poly.pdbx_seq_one_letter_code
_entity_poly.pdbx_strand_id
1 'polypeptide(L)'
;MKQCEICGKGSIMRGNRKKLRGKYNLTHISRKYPNLQKTLIDDKRVLSCTQCMRTAAKVPKVKVPKVFKGPKVKASKTKVAKVRANATK
;
A
#
# COMPACT_ATOMS: atom_id res chain seq x y z
N MET A 1 -23.97 -16.16 5.97
CA MET A 1 -23.02 -16.32 4.83
C MET A 1 -21.64 -15.93 5.31
N LYS A 2 -20.57 -16.67 4.96
CA LYS A 2 -19.21 -16.29 5.37
C LYS A 2 -18.80 -15.01 4.62
N GLN A 3 -18.35 -14.00 5.35
CA GLN A 3 -17.90 -12.71 4.82
C GLN A 3 -16.55 -12.35 5.45
N CYS A 4 -15.80 -11.48 4.79
CA CYS A 4 -14.59 -10.92 5.35
C CYS A 4 -14.96 -9.86 6.40
N GLU A 5 -14.50 -10.02 7.63
CA GLU A 5 -14.81 -9.08 8.73
C GLU A 5 -14.15 -7.71 8.54
N ILE A 6 -13.04 -7.64 7.78
CA ILE A 6 -12.26 -6.40 7.57
C ILE A 6 -12.86 -5.53 6.46
N CYS A 7 -13.35 -6.13 5.37
CA CYS A 7 -13.80 -5.39 4.18
C CYS A 7 -15.23 -5.74 3.73
N GLY A 8 -15.95 -6.57 4.48
CA GLY A 8 -17.34 -6.95 4.19
C GLY A 8 -17.53 -7.83 2.94
N LYS A 9 -16.45 -8.25 2.26
CA LYS A 9 -16.56 -9.04 1.03
C LYS A 9 -17.29 -10.36 1.29
N GLY A 10 -18.44 -10.51 0.64
CA GLY A 10 -19.24 -11.74 0.62
C GLY A 10 -19.19 -12.46 -0.73
N SER A 11 -19.92 -13.56 -0.80
CA SER A 11 -20.11 -14.28 -2.05
C SER A 11 -21.00 -13.52 -3.02
N ILE A 12 -20.65 -13.51 -4.31
CA ILE A 12 -21.44 -12.87 -5.37
C ILE A 12 -21.89 -13.90 -6.40
N MET A 13 -23.05 -13.67 -7.02
CA MET A 13 -23.51 -14.45 -8.17
C MET A 13 -22.98 -13.82 -9.45
N ARG A 14 -22.19 -14.58 -10.23
CA ARG A 14 -21.67 -14.11 -11.53
C ARG A 14 -21.80 -15.20 -12.58
N GLY A 15 -22.26 -14.79 -13.76
CA GLY A 15 -22.30 -15.64 -14.95
C GLY A 15 -20.93 -15.74 -15.61
N ASN A 16 -20.55 -16.95 -16.00
CA ASN A 16 -19.40 -17.18 -16.87
C ASN A 16 -19.81 -16.89 -18.31
N ARG A 17 -18.97 -16.16 -19.06
CA ARG A 17 -19.14 -15.92 -20.49
C ARG A 17 -18.13 -16.73 -21.28
N LYS A 18 -18.58 -17.44 -22.31
CA LYS A 18 -17.71 -18.16 -23.25
C LYS A 18 -17.95 -17.62 -24.66
N LYS A 19 -16.88 -17.41 -25.42
CA LYS A 19 -16.99 -16.99 -26.82
C LYS A 19 -17.32 -18.21 -27.68
N LEU A 20 -18.51 -18.22 -28.26
CA LEU A 20 -18.94 -19.27 -29.18
C LEU A 20 -19.20 -18.65 -30.55
N ARG A 21 -18.50 -19.14 -31.58
CA ARG A 21 -18.62 -18.76 -33.00
C ARG A 21 -18.85 -17.25 -33.27
N GLY A 22 -18.19 -16.38 -32.49
CA GLY A 22 -18.22 -14.92 -32.70
C GLY A 22 -18.60 -14.09 -31.47
N LYS A 23 -19.57 -14.51 -30.64
CA LYS A 23 -20.09 -13.71 -29.51
C LYS A 23 -19.84 -14.36 -28.15
N TYR A 24 -19.62 -13.52 -27.13
CA TYR A 24 -19.55 -13.95 -25.73
C TYR A 24 -20.95 -14.22 -25.17
N ASN A 25 -21.31 -15.50 -25.13
CA ASN A 25 -22.59 -15.97 -24.61
C ASN A 25 -22.48 -16.28 -23.11
N LEU A 26 -23.53 -15.94 -22.37
CA LEU A 26 -23.64 -16.32 -20.96
C LEU A 26 -23.92 -17.83 -20.91
N THR A 27 -23.20 -18.55 -20.06
CA THR A 27 -23.29 -20.02 -20.00
C THR A 27 -23.93 -20.47 -18.71
N HIS A 28 -23.20 -20.41 -17.60
CA HIS A 28 -23.66 -20.85 -16.30
C HIS A 28 -23.43 -19.74 -15.27
N ILE A 29 -24.44 -19.50 -14.42
CA ILE A 29 -24.33 -18.57 -13.30
C ILE A 29 -23.84 -19.35 -12.09
N SER A 30 -22.66 -19.00 -11.61
CA SER A 30 -22.04 -19.64 -10.44
C SER A 30 -21.82 -18.62 -9.33
N ARG A 31 -21.90 -19.09 -8.08
CA ARG A 31 -21.49 -18.30 -6.94
C ARG A 31 -19.96 -18.24 -6.91
N LYS A 32 -19.41 -17.04 -6.79
CA LYS A 32 -17.98 -16.81 -6.58
C LYS A 32 -17.78 -16.40 -5.13
N TYR A 33 -16.91 -17.15 -4.45
CA TYR A 33 -16.58 -16.91 -3.05
C TYR A 33 -15.27 -16.12 -2.95
N PRO A 34 -15.19 -15.16 -2.00
CA PRO A 34 -13.90 -14.59 -1.65
C PRO A 34 -13.00 -15.65 -1.02
N ASN A 35 -11.69 -15.56 -1.24
CA ASN A 35 -10.70 -16.43 -0.60
C ASN A 35 -10.54 -16.02 0.88
N LEU A 36 -11.47 -16.48 1.71
CA LEU A 36 -11.52 -16.24 3.15
C LEU A 36 -10.60 -17.23 3.87
N GLN A 37 -9.81 -16.71 4.79
CA GLN A 37 -8.88 -17.47 5.62
C GLN A 37 -9.04 -17.05 7.08
N LYS A 38 -8.84 -17.99 8.00
CA LYS A 38 -8.81 -17.69 9.43
C LYS A 38 -7.44 -17.11 9.78
N THR A 39 -7.42 -15.92 10.34
CA THR A 39 -6.19 -15.19 10.66
C THR A 39 -6.24 -14.64 12.05
N LEU A 40 -5.08 -14.49 12.68
CA LEU A 40 -4.94 -13.83 13.96
C LEU A 40 -4.50 -12.38 13.71
N ILE A 41 -5.32 -11.42 14.16
CA ILE A 41 -5.07 -9.98 14.07
C ILE A 41 -5.30 -9.44 15.48
N ASP A 42 -4.30 -8.79 16.05
CA ASP A 42 -4.34 -8.22 17.41
C ASP A 42 -4.90 -9.22 18.44
N ASP A 43 -4.34 -10.45 18.43
CA ASP A 43 -4.72 -11.59 19.30
C ASP A 43 -6.14 -12.12 19.16
N LYS A 44 -6.91 -11.63 18.17
CA LYS A 44 -8.24 -12.13 17.83
C LYS A 44 -8.22 -12.97 16.57
N ARG A 45 -8.97 -14.08 16.58
CA ARG A 45 -9.19 -14.93 15.40
C ARG A 45 -10.32 -14.34 14.55
N VAL A 46 -9.99 -13.92 13.34
CA VAL A 46 -10.86 -13.19 12.41
C VAL A 46 -10.90 -13.92 11.07
N LEU A 47 -12.07 -14.00 10.44
CA LEU A 47 -12.19 -14.43 9.04
C LEU A 47 -11.85 -13.25 8.11
N SER A 48 -10.67 -13.29 7.50
CA SER A 48 -10.20 -12.26 6.59
C SER A 48 -9.96 -12.78 5.18
N CYS A 49 -10.14 -11.93 4.16
CA CYS A 49 -9.78 -12.30 2.80
C CYS A 49 -8.28 -12.12 2.55
N THR A 50 -7.71 -12.89 1.63
CA THR A 50 -6.27 -12.85 1.32
C THR A 50 -5.75 -11.47 0.92
N GLN A 51 -6.58 -10.61 0.32
CA GLN A 51 -6.18 -9.24 -0.01
C GLN A 51 -6.00 -8.36 1.24
N CYS A 52 -6.86 -8.52 2.24
CA CYS A 52 -6.75 -7.80 3.51
C CYS A 52 -5.53 -8.29 4.29
N MET A 53 -5.30 -9.61 4.34
CA MET A 53 -4.09 -10.19 4.95
C MET A 53 -2.81 -9.60 4.38
N ARG A 54 -2.72 -9.56 3.04
CA ARG A 54 -1.57 -8.99 2.32
C ARG A 54 -1.40 -7.50 2.56
N THR A 55 -2.46 -6.78 2.89
CA THR A 55 -2.39 -5.34 3.17
C THR A 55 -1.95 -5.09 4.61
N ALA A 56 -2.44 -5.89 5.56
CA ALA A 56 -2.04 -5.81 6.97
C ALA A 56 -0.53 -6.04 7.15
N ALA A 57 0.08 -6.90 6.33
CA ALA A 57 1.52 -7.14 6.36
C ALA A 57 2.38 -6.00 5.78
N LYS A 58 1.79 -4.97 5.15
CA LYS A 58 2.55 -3.88 4.53
C LYS A 58 2.71 -2.73 5.52
N VAL A 59 3.94 -2.28 5.69
CA VAL A 59 4.25 -1.00 6.36
C VAL A 59 3.58 0.14 5.58
N PRO A 60 2.82 1.04 6.23
CA PRO A 60 2.21 2.18 5.54
C PRO A 60 3.30 3.03 4.92
N LYS A 61 3.28 3.17 3.58
CA LYS A 61 4.15 4.12 2.89
C LYS A 61 3.66 5.53 3.25
N VAL A 62 4.33 6.17 4.20
CA VAL A 62 4.11 7.58 4.50
C VAL A 62 4.39 8.33 3.21
N LYS A 63 3.36 8.99 2.64
CA LYS A 63 3.54 9.92 1.53
C LYS A 63 4.25 11.13 2.10
N VAL A 64 5.57 11.09 2.15
CA VAL A 64 6.37 12.26 2.52
C VAL A 64 6.09 13.31 1.44
N PRO A 65 5.63 14.53 1.80
CA PRO A 65 5.48 15.59 0.81
C PRO A 65 6.83 15.77 0.12
N LYS A 66 6.82 15.92 -1.22
CA LYS A 66 8.03 16.17 -2.00
C LYS A 66 8.56 17.54 -1.57
N VAL A 67 9.49 17.59 -0.62
CA VAL A 67 10.18 18.82 -0.26
C VAL A 67 10.89 19.30 -1.51
N PHE A 68 10.54 20.49 -1.99
CA PHE A 68 11.22 21.14 -3.11
C PHE A 68 12.68 21.34 -2.68
N LYS A 69 13.61 20.56 -3.25
CA LYS A 69 15.04 20.81 -3.06
C LYS A 69 15.32 22.15 -3.71
N GLY A 70 15.47 23.20 -2.89
CA GLY A 70 15.80 24.54 -3.36
C GLY A 70 17.07 24.53 -4.23
N PRO A 71 17.29 25.59 -5.03
CA PRO A 71 18.46 25.67 -5.89
C PRO A 71 19.73 25.51 -5.04
N LYS A 72 20.67 24.69 -5.52
CA LYS A 72 21.98 24.48 -4.89
C LYS A 72 22.74 25.81 -4.91
N VAL A 73 22.67 26.59 -3.84
CA VAL A 73 23.51 27.77 -3.68
C VAL A 73 24.96 27.28 -3.60
N LYS A 74 25.78 27.66 -4.59
CA LYS A 74 27.21 27.36 -4.56
C LYS A 74 27.81 28.13 -3.38
N ALA A 75 28.40 27.42 -2.42
CA ALA A 75 29.11 28.03 -1.31
C ALA A 75 30.19 28.97 -1.85
N SER A 76 29.97 30.29 -1.72
CA SER A 76 31.00 31.28 -1.94
C SER A 76 32.03 31.12 -0.82
N LYS A 77 33.24 30.69 -1.17
CA LYS A 77 34.36 30.58 -0.24
C LYS A 77 34.80 31.99 0.17
N THR A 78 34.22 32.55 1.22
CA THR A 78 34.80 33.74 1.86
C THR A 78 36.04 33.27 2.62
N LYS A 79 37.23 33.62 2.13
CA LYS A 79 38.50 33.45 2.85
C LYS A 79 38.42 34.30 4.12
N VAL A 80 38.13 33.68 5.26
CA VAL A 80 38.31 34.36 6.55
C VAL A 80 39.83 34.46 6.78
N ALA A 81 40.35 35.67 6.66
CA ALA A 81 41.72 35.98 7.00
C ALA A 81 41.95 35.67 8.49
N LYS A 82 42.95 34.82 8.78
CA LYS A 82 43.33 34.43 10.13
C LYS A 82 44.05 35.61 10.78
N VAL A 83 43.31 36.47 11.48
CA VAL A 83 43.92 37.46 12.38
C VAL A 83 44.46 36.69 13.58
N ARG A 84 45.78 36.49 13.58
CA ARG A 84 46.54 36.14 14.78
C ARG A 84 46.62 37.41 15.64
N ALA A 85 46.11 37.37 16.85
CA ALA A 85 46.43 38.34 17.88
C ALA A 85 46.91 37.59 19.13
N ASN A 86 48.04 38.08 19.64
CA ASN A 86 48.94 37.44 20.59
C ASN A 86 48.48 37.59 22.04
N ALA A 87 48.94 36.64 22.85
CA ALA A 87 49.41 36.75 24.23
C ALA A 87 49.06 37.99 25.06
N THR A 88 48.55 37.76 26.28
CA THR A 88 49.16 38.25 27.53
C THR A 88 48.73 37.38 28.72
N LYS A 89 49.63 37.35 29.72
CA LYS A 89 49.67 36.52 30.93
C LYS A 89 48.50 36.69 31.88
#